data_AF-A0ABD4TQL1-F1
#
_entry.id   AF-A0ABD4TQL1-F1
#
_cell.length_a   1.000
_cell.length_b   1.000
_cell.length_c   1.000
_cell.angle_alpha   90.00
_cell.angle_beta   90.00
_cell.angle_gamma   90.00
#
_symmetry.space_group_name_H-M   'P 1'
#
loop_
_entity.id
_entity.type
_entity.pdbx_description
1 polymer ?
#
loop_
_entity_poly.entity_id
_entity_poly.type
_entity_poly.pdbx_seq_one_letter_code
_entity_poly.pdbx_strand_id
1 'polypeptide(L)'
;MEQFRTEADVMRATADRADDTNANVNREIDRVQQVAESTRSYWVGNAQRSFDDLMVRYDDAQRRLSEALRDIANNIRDNAKNYESTDATNTDNFRSLSGSAGLAL
;
A
#
# COMPACT_ATOMS: atom_id res chain seq x y z
N MET A 1 -23.35 -3.24 12.58
CA MET A 1 -23.56 -2.90 11.15
C MET A 1 -22.92 -1.56 10.78
N GLU A 2 -23.23 -0.44 11.45
CA GLU A 2 -22.57 0.86 11.13
C GLU A 2 -21.06 0.86 11.39
N GLN A 3 -20.61 0.34 12.53
CA GLN A 3 -19.20 0.37 12.95
C GLN A 3 -18.25 -0.39 11.99
N PHE A 4 -18.72 -1.51 11.41
CA PHE A 4 -17.95 -2.33 10.46
C PHE A 4 -17.89 -1.71 9.06
N ARG A 5 -18.94 -1.01 8.62
CA ARG A 5 -18.91 -0.22 7.38
C ARG A 5 -17.89 0.91 7.49
N THR A 6 -17.87 1.61 8.63
CA THR A 6 -16.88 2.64 8.91
C THR A 6 -15.46 2.07 8.89
N GLU A 7 -15.24 0.87 9.43
CA GLU A 7 -13.92 0.23 9.43
C GLU A 7 -13.46 -0.14 8.01
N ALA A 8 -14.32 -0.72 7.18
CA ALA A 8 -14.02 -1.01 5.77
C ALA A 8 -13.70 0.26 4.96
N ASP A 9 -14.44 1.35 5.19
CA ASP A 9 -14.19 2.64 4.53
C ASP A 9 -12.86 3.26 4.96
N VAL A 10 -12.51 3.17 6.26
CA VAL A 10 -11.19 3.59 6.78
C VAL A 10 -10.06 2.77 6.16
N MET A 11 -10.26 1.46 5.95
CA MET A 11 -9.27 0.60 5.31
C MET A 11 -9.07 0.97 3.85
N ARG A 12 -10.15 1.24 3.09
CA ARG A 12 -10.03 1.74 1.70
C ARG A 12 -9.28 3.06 1.64
N ALA A 13 -9.65 4.03 2.48
CA ALA A 13 -8.95 5.32 2.55
C ALA A 13 -7.47 5.18 2.93
N THR A 14 -7.12 4.20 3.78
CA THR A 14 -5.74 3.93 4.17
C THR A 14 -4.96 3.30 3.00
N ALA A 15 -5.57 2.39 2.24
CA ALA A 15 -4.96 1.81 1.04
C ALA A 15 -4.69 2.88 -0.03
N ASP A 16 -5.66 3.78 -0.27
CA ASP A 16 -5.49 4.90 -1.21
C ASP A 16 -4.34 5.82 -0.77
N ARG A 17 -4.26 6.11 0.54
CA ARG A 17 -3.16 6.89 1.10
C ARG A 17 -1.81 6.21 0.95
N ALA A 18 -1.76 4.88 1.06
CA ALA A 18 -0.53 4.10 0.84
C ALA A 18 -0.08 4.19 -0.63
N ASP A 19 -1.01 4.10 -1.58
CA ASP A 19 -0.74 4.28 -3.01
C ASP A 19 -0.24 5.71 -3.32
N ASP A 20 -0.88 6.73 -2.73
CA ASP A 20 -0.44 8.13 -2.85
C ASP A 20 0.98 8.34 -2.29
N THR A 21 1.27 7.75 -1.12
CA THR A 21 2.60 7.79 -0.54
C THR A 21 3.62 7.10 -1.43
N ASN A 22 3.30 5.95 -2.03
CA ASN A 22 4.17 5.27 -2.98
C ASN A 22 4.44 6.13 -4.23
N ALA A 23 3.41 6.77 -4.78
CA ALA A 23 3.56 7.70 -5.90
C ALA A 23 4.44 8.92 -5.55
N ASN A 24 4.30 9.46 -4.33
CA ASN A 24 5.15 10.54 -3.84
C ASN A 24 6.60 10.11 -3.68
N VAL A 25 6.84 8.95 -3.07
CA VAL A 25 8.17 8.37 -2.89
C VAL A 25 8.85 8.17 -4.25
N ASN A 26 8.17 7.57 -5.23
CA ASN A 26 8.73 7.39 -6.57
C ASN A 26 9.11 8.72 -7.22
N ARG A 27 8.29 9.77 -7.09
CA ARG A 27 8.62 11.11 -7.61
C ARG A 27 9.84 11.74 -6.94
N GLU A 28 10.00 11.59 -5.63
CA GLU A 28 11.20 12.10 -4.95
C GLU A 28 12.44 11.30 -5.34
N ILE A 29 12.29 10.00 -5.60
CA ILE A 29 13.37 9.15 -6.05
C ILE A 29 13.86 9.58 -7.45
N ASP A 30 12.94 9.80 -8.39
CA ASP A 30 13.27 10.32 -9.72
C ASP A 30 14.02 11.66 -9.63
N ARG A 31 13.62 12.54 -8.70
CA ARG A 31 14.30 13.83 -8.47
C ARG A 31 15.73 13.64 -7.95
N VAL A 32 15.92 12.77 -6.97
CA VAL A 32 17.27 12.49 -6.44
C VAL A 32 18.15 11.93 -7.54
N GLN A 33 17.64 11.02 -8.38
CA GLN A 33 18.38 10.47 -9.51
C GLN A 33 18.78 11.56 -10.51
N GLN A 34 17.87 12.46 -10.88
CA GLN A 34 18.18 13.60 -11.76
C GLN A 34 19.26 14.53 -11.19
N VAL A 35 19.18 14.84 -9.89
CA VAL A 35 20.19 15.67 -9.22
C VAL A 35 21.54 14.94 -9.21
N ALA A 36 21.53 13.64 -8.90
CA ALA A 36 22.72 12.81 -8.89
C ALA A 36 23.38 12.77 -10.28
N GLU A 37 22.61 12.54 -11.35
CA GLU A 37 23.09 12.57 -12.73
C GLU A 37 23.67 13.93 -13.14
N SER A 38 23.05 15.03 -12.70
CA SER A 38 23.58 16.38 -12.96
C SER A 38 24.95 16.60 -12.31
N THR A 39 25.16 16.04 -11.13
CA THR A 39 26.42 16.18 -10.37
C THR A 39 27.50 15.21 -10.85
N ARG A 40 27.12 14.12 -11.52
CA ARG A 40 28.05 13.14 -12.13
C ARG A 40 29.06 13.79 -13.08
N SER A 41 28.65 14.84 -13.80
CA SER A 41 29.52 15.58 -14.73
C SER A 41 30.74 16.22 -14.05
N TYR A 42 30.69 16.43 -12.73
CA TYR A 42 31.76 17.04 -11.95
C TYR A 42 32.69 16.00 -11.30
N TRP A 43 32.34 14.71 -11.30
CA TRP A 43 33.05 13.67 -10.53
C TRP A 43 33.90 12.81 -11.48
N VAL A 44 35.12 13.28 -11.78
CA VAL A 44 36.04 12.57 -12.68
C VAL A 44 36.92 11.58 -11.91
N GLY A 45 37.09 10.36 -12.43
CA GLY A 45 38.05 9.37 -11.90
C GLY A 45 37.48 8.45 -10.82
N ASN A 46 38.18 8.29 -9.68
CA ASN A 46 37.78 7.34 -8.62
C ASN A 46 36.42 7.67 -7.98
N ALA A 47 36.02 8.95 -7.96
CA ALA A 47 34.72 9.38 -7.46
C ALA A 47 33.55 8.83 -8.31
N GLN A 48 33.77 8.63 -9.61
CA GLN A 48 32.76 8.07 -10.52
C GLN A 48 32.39 6.64 -10.15
N ARG A 49 33.38 5.82 -9.77
CA ARG A 49 33.17 4.41 -9.39
C ARG A 49 32.37 4.28 -8.09
N SER A 50 32.67 5.11 -7.09
CA SER A 50 31.91 5.14 -5.83
C SER A 50 30.49 5.67 -6.03
N PHE A 51 30.31 6.61 -6.95
CA PHE A 51 29.00 7.13 -7.32
C PHE A 51 28.15 6.08 -8.06
N ASP A 52 28.74 5.36 -9.02
CA ASP A 52 28.05 4.28 -9.72
C ASP A 52 27.60 3.17 -8.74
N ASP A 53 28.44 2.80 -7.76
CA ASP A 53 28.05 1.84 -6.69
C ASP A 53 26.94 2.39 -5.79
N LEU A 54 26.97 3.67 -5.44
CA LEU A 54 25.90 4.33 -4.68
C LEU A 54 24.58 4.29 -5.45
N MET A 55 24.60 4.58 -6.75
CA MET A 55 23.40 4.55 -7.60
C MET A 55 22.79 3.15 -7.68
N VAL A 56 23.62 2.09 -7.79
CA VAL A 56 23.12 0.71 -7.75
C VAL A 56 22.40 0.38 -6.43
N ARG A 57 23.00 0.78 -5.29
CA ARG A 57 22.37 0.57 -3.97
C ARG A 57 21.10 1.40 -3.80
N TYR A 58 21.09 2.59 -4.38
CA TYR A 58 19.94 3.48 -4.36
C TYR A 58 18.76 2.90 -5.13
N ASP A 59 19.00 2.39 -6.35
CA ASP A 59 17.98 1.71 -7.17
C ASP A 59 17.43 0.45 -6.48
N ASP A 60 18.29 -0.33 -5.80
CA ASP A 60 17.84 -1.48 -5.00
C ASP A 60 16.95 -1.04 -3.83
N ALA A 61 17.36 -0.02 -3.08
CA ALA A 61 16.58 0.52 -1.97
C ALA A 61 15.22 1.07 -2.44
N GLN A 62 15.18 1.75 -3.59
CA GLN A 62 13.95 2.19 -4.25
C GLN A 62 13.01 1.01 -4.52
N ARG A 63 13.52 -0.03 -5.19
CA ARG A 63 12.69 -1.19 -5.56
C ARG A 63 12.09 -1.84 -4.33
N ARG A 64 12.90 -2.07 -3.30
CA ARG A 64 12.47 -2.67 -2.03
C ARG A 64 11.42 -1.81 -1.32
N LEU A 65 11.57 -0.49 -1.35
CA LEU A 65 10.59 0.42 -0.76
C LEU A 65 9.26 0.40 -1.54
N SER A 66 9.32 0.42 -2.87
CA SER A 66 8.11 0.36 -3.70
C SER A 66 7.36 -0.97 -3.57
N GLU A 67 8.10 -2.09 -3.49
CA GLU A 67 7.55 -3.42 -3.22
C GLU A 67 6.86 -3.46 -1.84
N ALA A 68 7.54 -3.00 -0.79
CA ALA A 68 6.96 -2.97 0.56
C ALA A 68 5.68 -2.12 0.64
N LEU A 69 5.66 -0.95 -0.02
CA LEU A 69 4.47 -0.09 -0.04
C LEU A 69 3.30 -0.74 -0.81
N ARG A 70 3.58 -1.42 -1.92
CA ARG A 70 2.56 -2.20 -2.65
C ARG A 70 2.03 -3.35 -1.81
N ASP A 71 2.89 -4.06 -1.11
CA ASP A 71 2.50 -5.17 -0.23
C ASP A 71 1.61 -4.68 0.92
N ILE A 72 1.93 -3.52 1.51
CA ILE A 72 1.08 -2.87 2.52
C ILE A 72 -0.30 -2.53 1.93
N ALA A 73 -0.35 -1.91 0.76
CA ALA A 73 -1.61 -1.55 0.10
C ALA A 73 -2.47 -2.81 -0.22
N ASN A 74 -1.84 -3.88 -0.71
CA ASN A 74 -2.50 -5.15 -0.98
C ASN A 74 -3.03 -5.79 0.31
N ASN A 75 -2.23 -5.83 1.37
CA ASN A 75 -2.64 -6.40 2.66
C ASN A 75 -3.84 -5.64 3.25
N ILE A 76 -3.86 -4.31 3.16
CA ILE A 76 -4.99 -3.49 3.63
C ILE A 76 -6.26 -3.81 2.81
N ARG A 77 -6.15 -3.93 1.48
CA ARG A 77 -7.29 -4.27 0.61
C ARG A 77 -7.83 -5.68 0.87
N ASP A 78 -6.95 -6.64 1.08
CA ASP A 78 -7.34 -8.02 1.37
C ASP A 78 -8.03 -8.11 2.72
N ASN A 79 -7.51 -7.42 3.74
CA ASN A 79 -8.18 -7.31 5.03
C ASN A 79 -9.57 -6.67 4.85
N ALA A 80 -9.69 -5.56 4.10
CA ALA A 80 -10.99 -4.89 3.89
C ALA A 80 -12.04 -5.82 3.24
N LYS A 81 -11.64 -6.61 2.24
CA LYS A 81 -12.50 -7.62 1.61
C LYS A 81 -12.91 -8.73 2.58
N ASN A 82 -11.98 -9.21 3.40
CA ASN A 82 -12.26 -10.24 4.40
C ASN A 82 -13.27 -9.74 5.45
N TYR A 83 -13.14 -8.47 5.87
CA TYR A 83 -14.11 -7.82 6.75
C TYR A 83 -15.51 -7.72 6.10
N GLU A 84 -15.59 -7.27 4.85
CA GLU A 84 -16.86 -7.15 4.10
C GLU A 84 -17.54 -8.52 3.90
N SER A 85 -16.77 -9.56 3.57
CA SER A 85 -17.28 -10.93 3.40
C SER A 85 -17.79 -11.54 4.72
N THR A 86 -17.09 -11.27 5.82
CA THR A 86 -17.48 -11.74 7.16
C THR A 86 -18.78 -11.06 7.61
N ASP A 87 -18.94 -9.75 7.35
CA ASP A 87 -20.17 -9.00 7.66
C ASP A 87 -21.38 -9.52 6.86
N ALA A 88 -21.20 -9.76 5.56
CA ALA A 88 -22.25 -10.32 4.71
C ALA A 88 -22.70 -11.70 5.21
N THR A 89 -21.75 -12.58 5.53
CA THR A 89 -22.02 -13.93 6.05
C THR A 89 -22.76 -13.88 7.39
N ASN A 90 -22.32 -13.02 8.32
CA ASN A 90 -22.98 -12.88 9.62
C ASN A 90 -24.40 -12.30 9.49
N THR A 91 -24.59 -11.34 8.58
CA THR A 91 -25.92 -10.76 8.32
C THR A 91 -26.87 -11.79 7.72
N ASP A 92 -26.40 -12.59 6.76
CA ASP A 92 -27.21 -13.62 6.13
C ASP A 92 -27.55 -14.76 7.10
N ASN A 93 -26.60 -15.16 7.95
CA ASN A 93 -26.84 -16.09 9.04
C ASN A 93 -27.86 -15.52 10.04
N PHE A 94 -27.75 -14.25 10.41
CA PHE A 94 -28.70 -13.60 11.32
C PHE A 94 -30.11 -13.51 10.70
N ARG A 95 -30.22 -13.19 9.41
CA ARG A 95 -31.50 -13.21 8.67
C ARG A 95 -32.11 -14.60 8.57
N SER A 96 -31.28 -15.62 8.34
CA SER A 96 -31.70 -17.01 8.32
C SER A 96 -32.23 -17.44 9.69
N LEU A 97 -31.52 -17.10 10.76
CA LEU A 97 -31.95 -17.38 12.13
C LEU A 97 -33.21 -16.60 12.50
N SER A 98 -33.33 -15.30 12.16
CA SER A 98 -34.54 -14.52 12.43
C SER A 98 -35.75 -15.01 11.63
N GLY A 99 -35.53 -15.46 10.39
CA GLY A 99 -36.56 -16.09 9.56
C GLY A 99 -37.04 -17.43 10.11
N SER A 100 -36.15 -18.20 10.74
CA SER A 100 -36.51 -19.46 11.43
C SER A 100 -37.14 -19.26 12.82
N ALA A 101 -36.76 -18.21 13.54
CA ALA A 101 -37.31 -17.87 14.85
C ALA A 101 -38.69 -17.19 14.77
N GLY A 102 -39.04 -16.58 13.63
CA GLY A 102 -40.33 -15.93 13.38
C GLY A 102 -41.51 -16.87 13.08
N LEU A 103 -41.31 -18.19 13.10
CA LEU A 103 -42.35 -19.21 12.85
C LEU A 103 -42.82 -19.93 14.13
N ALA A 104 -42.51 -19.40 15.32
CA ALA A 104 -42.82 -20.05 16.62
C ALA A 104 -43.73 -19.24 17.56
N LEU A 105 -44.53 -18.31 17.06
CA LEU A 105 -45.55 -17.55 17.82
C LEU A 105 -46.86 -17.49 17.03
#